data_AF-A0A024UMR5-F1
#
_entry.id   AF-A0A024UMR5-F1
#
_cell.length_a   1.000
_cell.length_b   1.000
_cell.length_c   1.000
_cell.angle_alpha   90.00
_cell.angle_beta   90.00
_cell.angle_gamma   90.00
#
_symmetry.space_group_name_H-M   'P 1'
#
loop_
_entity.id
_entity.type
_entity.pdbx_description
1 polymer ?
#
loop_
_entity_poly.entity_id
_entity_poly.type
_entity_poly.pdbx_seq_one_letter_code
_entity_poly.pdbx_strand_id
1 'polypeptide(L)'
;MLRACVLCVLACAAAAAADARWATFLALPNITSIETTVTTGDERYLDVLYNGEESRETFLITPDLTLDDVVLPEGLRKFSLTRVNLAALPDGFQWPSTVDTIDLSSNALTSVPTDLMWPDELKTLSLANNHLADCVANLPASVTSLDLGENELSCIDQCEWPDALEALTLSGNPLNAVEPTQSWPAQLKELRMDNTQLDSVPPNLPSCLQQLHLTNNHIAAFPKNLPSSLESLSLSYNSIKSVPAALDRFPNLSVLQLDNNQLTSLPAKLALPTGFRMLSLSNNMLKSLPANCNSWLANIEISIELDGNQLTALPSNVQFPDETNLANNKIKVLQNMALPKTFRMANNPLERISRVRVADGSFWQTSPATLKSFSMDDASFAVLENMMYGFSSIEWTVDAKSAAAACKAESGVLKPLNDGKLRVCVVPGARR
;
A
#
# COMPACT_ATOMS: atom_id res chain seq x y z
N MET A 1 14.08 84.83 2.60
CA MET A 1 13.75 84.37 3.97
C MET A 1 13.99 82.86 4.00
N LEU A 2 15.24 82.43 4.23
CA LEU A 2 15.77 81.85 5.49
C LEU A 2 14.99 80.62 6.02
N ARG A 3 15.59 79.42 5.86
CA ARG A 3 16.12 78.47 6.89
C ARG A 3 15.07 77.53 7.52
N ALA A 4 15.07 76.20 7.33
CA ALA A 4 16.05 75.13 7.64
C ALA A 4 15.98 74.59 9.09
N CYS A 5 15.64 73.29 9.23
CA CYS A 5 16.08 72.26 10.21
C CYS A 5 15.34 70.95 9.82
N VAL A 6 15.88 69.86 9.27
CA VAL A 6 17.09 69.02 9.48
C VAL A 6 17.01 68.09 10.70
N LEU A 7 16.92 66.79 10.37
CA LEU A 7 17.25 65.54 11.09
C LEU A 7 16.42 65.03 12.29
N CYS A 8 15.76 63.87 12.08
CA CYS A 8 16.11 62.61 12.77
C CYS A 8 15.59 61.42 11.91
N VAL A 9 16.45 60.79 11.10
CA VAL A 9 17.05 59.45 11.30
C VAL A 9 16.11 58.28 10.93
N LEU A 10 16.46 57.63 9.80
CA LEU A 10 16.27 56.21 9.46
C LEU A 10 14.89 55.56 9.66
N ALA A 11 14.17 55.38 8.55
CA ALA A 11 13.36 54.17 8.33
C ALA A 11 13.73 53.64 6.93
N CYS A 12 14.96 53.13 6.84
CA CYS A 12 15.39 52.26 5.77
C CYS A 12 14.76 50.88 6.02
N ALA A 13 14.27 50.25 4.95
CA ALA A 13 14.12 48.82 4.75
C ALA A 13 13.78 47.95 5.98
N ALA A 14 12.53 47.52 6.09
CA ALA A 14 12.27 46.16 6.56
C ALA A 14 12.50 45.21 5.38
N ALA A 15 13.76 45.07 4.95
CA ALA A 15 14.17 43.79 4.39
C ALA A 15 13.99 42.79 5.52
N ALA A 16 13.19 41.74 5.30
CA ALA A 16 13.06 40.64 6.25
C ALA A 16 14.50 40.22 6.60
N ALA A 17 14.89 40.31 7.87
CA ALA A 17 16.27 40.01 8.22
C ALA A 17 16.54 38.54 7.87
N ALA A 18 17.42 38.31 6.89
CA ALA A 18 17.92 36.98 6.52
C ALA A 18 18.14 36.14 7.79
N ASP A 19 17.61 34.92 7.80
CA ASP A 19 17.76 34.02 8.93
C ASP A 19 19.24 33.67 9.11
N ALA A 20 19.86 34.29 10.12
CA ALA A 20 21.30 34.24 10.36
C ALA A 20 21.84 32.83 10.58
N ARG A 21 20.97 31.84 10.86
CA ARG A 21 21.34 30.43 10.97
C ARG A 21 21.90 29.88 9.65
N TRP A 22 21.37 30.31 8.51
CA TRP A 22 21.86 29.88 7.19
C TRP A 22 23.31 30.23 6.95
N ALA A 23 23.81 31.36 7.48
CA ALA A 23 25.23 31.71 7.37
C ALA A 23 26.15 30.65 8.00
N THR A 24 25.67 29.94 9.03
CA THR A 24 26.41 28.82 9.65
C THR A 24 26.37 27.59 8.75
N PHE A 25 25.20 27.23 8.24
CA PHE A 25 25.02 26.01 7.44
C PHE A 25 25.76 26.10 6.10
N LEU A 26 25.76 27.29 5.51
CA LEU A 26 26.32 27.57 4.19
C LEU A 26 27.81 27.96 4.22
N ALA A 27 28.45 27.97 5.40
CA ALA A 27 29.88 28.24 5.52
C ALA A 27 30.76 27.07 5.05
N LEU A 28 30.17 25.88 4.85
CA LEU A 28 30.89 24.69 4.40
C LEU A 28 31.19 24.77 2.89
N PRO A 29 32.37 24.31 2.44
CA PRO A 29 32.75 24.38 1.03
C PRO A 29 32.12 23.23 0.22
N ASN A 30 31.74 23.48 -1.04
CA ASN A 30 31.27 22.46 -1.98
C ASN A 30 30.11 21.60 -1.43
N ILE A 31 29.07 22.25 -0.90
CA ILE A 31 27.88 21.58 -0.37
C ILE A 31 27.14 20.87 -1.52
N THR A 32 26.84 19.60 -1.33
CA THR A 32 26.12 18.76 -2.31
C THR A 32 24.72 18.37 -1.82
N SER A 33 24.48 18.34 -0.51
CA SER A 33 23.17 18.06 0.07
C SER A 33 22.92 18.86 1.34
N ILE A 34 21.68 19.32 1.51
CA ILE A 34 21.18 19.91 2.76
C ILE A 34 19.87 19.19 3.09
N GLU A 35 19.81 18.48 4.20
CA GLU A 35 18.68 17.61 4.53
C GLU A 35 18.30 17.68 6.00
N THR A 36 17.02 17.80 6.27
CA THR A 36 16.50 17.60 7.62
C THR A 36 16.54 16.13 7.99
N THR A 37 17.09 15.82 9.16
CA THR A 37 17.02 14.49 9.77
C THR A 37 16.27 14.58 11.09
N VAL A 38 15.31 13.67 11.26
CA VAL A 38 14.52 13.56 12.48
C VAL A 38 15.11 12.46 13.35
N THR A 39 15.42 12.79 14.61
CA THR A 39 15.70 11.80 15.66
C THR A 39 14.49 11.66 16.57
N THR A 40 14.50 10.68 17.47
CA THR A 40 13.41 10.45 18.41
C THR A 40 13.19 11.68 19.31
N GLY A 41 12.09 12.42 19.11
CA GLY A 41 11.69 13.57 19.93
C GLY A 41 11.31 14.82 19.13
N ASP A 42 11.33 15.97 19.81
CA ASP A 42 11.01 17.29 19.22
C ASP A 42 12.22 17.99 18.58
N GLU A 43 13.43 17.45 18.80
CA GLU A 43 14.64 17.99 18.19
C GLU A 43 14.65 17.77 16.67
N ARG A 44 15.22 18.74 15.97
CA ARG A 44 15.37 18.72 14.52
C ARG A 44 16.82 18.98 14.19
N TYR A 45 17.33 18.23 13.23
CA TYR A 45 18.69 18.39 12.76
C TYR A 45 18.69 18.70 11.28
N LEU A 46 19.66 19.51 10.88
CA LEU A 46 20.01 19.75 9.49
C LEU A 46 21.36 19.11 9.23
N ASP A 47 21.39 18.10 8.38
CA ASP A 47 22.60 17.52 7.85
C ASP A 47 23.04 18.25 6.59
N VAL A 48 24.31 18.60 6.54
CA VAL A 48 24.93 19.23 5.37
C VAL A 48 26.06 18.31 4.90
N LEU A 49 25.89 17.75 3.71
CA LEU A 49 26.92 16.94 3.04
C LEU A 49 27.71 17.81 2.08
N TYR A 50 29.02 17.63 2.08
CA TYR A 50 29.93 18.50 1.35
C TYR A 50 31.21 17.76 0.92
N ASN A 51 31.96 18.36 -0.01
CA ASN A 51 33.13 17.75 -0.66
C ASN A 51 32.83 16.37 -1.28
N GLY A 52 31.74 16.28 -2.05
CA GLY A 52 31.37 15.05 -2.76
C GLY A 52 30.81 13.96 -1.85
N GLU A 53 30.01 14.35 -0.84
CA GLU A 53 29.35 13.46 0.13
C GLU A 53 30.29 12.71 1.10
N GLU A 54 31.61 12.91 1.02
CA GLU A 54 32.57 12.29 1.95
C GLU A 54 32.53 12.89 3.35
N SER A 55 32.07 14.13 3.47
CA SER A 55 31.99 14.86 4.73
C SER A 55 30.55 15.25 5.07
N ARG A 56 30.22 15.21 6.36
CA ARG A 56 28.90 15.54 6.90
C ARG A 56 29.05 16.34 8.19
N GLU A 57 28.32 17.44 8.27
CA GLU A 57 28.10 18.19 9.51
C GLU A 57 26.61 18.18 9.85
N THR A 58 26.30 18.11 11.14
CA THR A 58 24.93 18.03 11.66
C THR A 58 24.68 19.20 12.59
N PHE A 59 23.66 20.00 12.28
CA PHE A 59 23.29 21.19 13.04
C PHE A 59 21.96 20.97 13.75
N LEU A 60 21.90 21.24 15.05
CA LEU A 60 20.61 21.33 15.75
C LEU A 60 19.89 22.60 15.26
N ILE A 61 18.65 22.46 14.81
CA ILE A 61 17.81 23.55 14.31
C ILE A 61 16.51 23.66 15.12
N THR A 62 15.96 24.87 15.18
CA THR A 62 14.58 25.08 15.63
C THR A 62 13.64 25.02 14.42
N PRO A 63 12.39 24.56 14.60
CA PRO A 63 11.46 24.30 13.49
C PRO A 63 10.75 25.59 13.05
N ASP A 64 11.51 26.64 12.79
CA ASP A 64 11.04 27.96 12.37
C ASP A 64 11.99 28.56 11.32
N LEU A 65 12.61 27.70 10.51
CA LEU A 65 13.49 28.13 9.42
C LEU A 65 12.66 28.80 8.32
N THR A 66 13.17 29.91 7.80
CA THR A 66 12.63 30.56 6.59
C THR A 66 13.64 30.49 5.46
N LEU A 67 13.18 30.72 4.23
CA LEU A 67 14.03 30.83 3.05
C LEU A 67 14.24 32.29 2.60
N ASP A 68 13.78 33.25 3.39
CA ASP A 68 13.93 34.68 3.10
C ASP A 68 15.41 35.07 3.04
N ASP A 69 15.79 35.74 1.96
CA ASP A 69 17.17 36.18 1.68
C ASP A 69 18.23 35.05 1.72
N VAL A 70 17.81 33.79 1.53
CA VAL A 70 18.72 32.63 1.46
C VAL A 70 19.25 32.48 0.04
N VAL A 71 20.57 32.37 -0.09
CA VAL A 71 21.25 32.05 -1.35
C VAL A 71 21.90 30.68 -1.22
N LEU A 72 21.30 29.68 -1.85
CA LEU A 72 21.82 28.32 -1.86
C LEU A 72 23.03 28.22 -2.82
N PRO A 73 24.05 27.39 -2.51
CA PRO A 73 25.26 27.29 -3.31
C PRO A 73 25.05 26.47 -4.59
N GLU A 74 25.71 26.87 -5.67
CA GLU A 74 25.85 26.03 -6.87
C GLU A 74 26.62 24.74 -6.54
N GLY A 75 26.22 23.62 -7.17
CA GLY A 75 26.73 22.28 -6.84
C GLY A 75 25.81 21.50 -5.88
N LEU A 76 24.86 22.17 -5.24
CA LEU A 76 23.81 21.52 -4.45
C LEU A 76 22.96 20.63 -5.36
N ARG A 77 22.81 19.35 -4.98
CA ARG A 77 22.03 18.35 -5.74
C ARG A 77 20.71 18.03 -5.07
N LYS A 78 20.73 17.90 -3.74
CA LYS A 78 19.56 17.57 -2.94
C LYS A 78 19.31 18.62 -1.87
N PHE A 79 18.05 19.05 -1.78
CA PHE A 79 17.60 19.99 -0.78
C PHE A 79 16.34 19.47 -0.11
N SER A 80 16.39 19.24 1.19
CA SER A 80 15.28 18.72 1.96
C SER A 80 15.10 19.53 3.24
N LEU A 81 13.97 20.22 3.36
CA LEU A 81 13.54 20.88 4.58
C LEU A 81 12.19 20.32 4.99
N THR A 82 12.17 19.26 5.79
CA THR A 82 10.93 18.64 6.29
C THR A 82 10.71 18.95 7.76
N ARG A 83 9.45 19.15 8.17
CA ARG A 83 9.07 19.37 9.58
C ARG A 83 9.78 20.55 10.25
N VAL A 84 10.00 21.62 9.49
CA VAL A 84 10.61 22.87 9.98
C VAL A 84 9.62 24.04 10.04
N ASN A 85 8.31 23.73 9.94
CA ASN A 85 7.21 24.68 9.87
C ASN A 85 7.42 25.78 8.83
N LEU A 86 8.01 25.43 7.67
CA LEU A 86 8.20 26.38 6.58
C LEU A 86 6.82 26.89 6.13
N ALA A 87 6.54 28.17 6.37
CA ALA A 87 5.22 28.76 6.17
C ALA A 87 5.00 29.24 4.73
N ALA A 88 6.06 29.64 4.03
CA ALA A 88 6.01 30.12 2.66
C ALA A 88 7.36 29.93 1.95
N LEU A 89 7.30 29.92 0.62
CA LEU A 89 8.46 30.13 -0.24
C LEU A 89 8.53 31.62 -0.61
N PRO A 90 9.71 32.27 -0.56
CA PRO A 90 9.84 33.67 -0.95
C PRO A 90 9.54 33.89 -2.44
N ASP A 91 8.90 35.01 -2.77
CA ASP A 91 8.71 35.43 -4.16
C ASP A 91 10.07 35.59 -4.85
N GLY A 92 10.16 35.11 -6.10
CA GLY A 92 11.41 35.16 -6.86
C GLY A 92 12.59 34.36 -6.28
N PHE A 93 12.37 33.43 -5.34
CA PHE A 93 13.43 32.56 -4.80
C PHE A 93 14.16 31.82 -5.94
N GLN A 94 15.50 31.90 -5.93
CA GLN A 94 16.33 31.34 -6.99
C GLN A 94 16.94 30.02 -6.53
N TRP A 95 16.51 28.92 -7.14
CA TRP A 95 17.13 27.63 -6.90
C TRP A 95 18.45 27.49 -7.66
N PRO A 96 19.48 26.81 -7.09
CA PRO A 96 20.68 26.47 -7.83
C PRO A 96 20.35 25.53 -9.00
N SER A 97 21.03 25.75 -10.12
CA SER A 97 20.76 25.02 -11.37
C SER A 97 21.00 23.50 -11.28
N THR A 98 21.85 23.09 -10.34
CA THR A 98 22.27 21.70 -10.15
C THR A 98 21.31 20.86 -9.31
N VAL A 99 20.31 21.48 -8.66
CA VAL A 99 19.39 20.75 -7.77
C VAL A 99 18.49 19.84 -8.60
N ASP A 100 18.53 18.54 -8.29
CA ASP A 100 17.69 17.54 -8.94
C ASP A 100 16.62 16.93 -8.01
N THR A 101 16.71 17.21 -6.71
CA THR A 101 15.81 16.67 -5.69
C THR A 101 15.46 17.75 -4.68
N ILE A 102 14.17 18.05 -4.56
CA ILE A 102 13.61 18.97 -3.56
C ILE A 102 12.54 18.24 -2.73
N ASP A 103 12.69 18.26 -1.42
CA ASP A 103 11.69 17.76 -0.46
C ASP A 103 11.36 18.85 0.56
N LEU A 104 10.17 19.43 0.44
CA LEU A 104 9.62 20.42 1.35
C LEU A 104 8.39 19.87 2.06
N SER A 105 8.31 18.55 2.21
CA SER A 105 7.17 17.90 2.84
C SER A 105 7.04 18.16 4.33
N SER A 106 5.84 17.96 4.87
CA SER A 106 5.54 18.11 6.30
C SER A 106 5.87 19.51 6.81
N ASN A 107 5.42 20.54 6.10
CA ASN A 107 5.56 21.95 6.51
C ASN A 107 4.17 22.62 6.59
N ALA A 108 4.14 23.94 6.48
CA ALA A 108 2.94 24.75 6.59
C ALA A 108 2.69 25.58 5.32
N LEU A 109 3.18 25.12 4.16
CA LEU A 109 3.03 25.82 2.88
C LEU A 109 1.56 25.86 2.48
N THR A 110 1.03 27.04 2.22
CA THR A 110 -0.36 27.23 1.74
C THR A 110 -0.44 27.47 0.23
N SER A 111 0.66 27.90 -0.38
CA SER A 111 0.78 28.13 -1.82
C SER A 111 2.23 28.05 -2.26
N VAL A 112 2.44 27.88 -3.56
CA VAL A 112 3.74 28.10 -4.23
C VAL A 112 3.64 29.40 -5.03
N PRO A 113 4.62 30.32 -4.94
CA PRO A 113 4.63 31.55 -5.72
C PRO A 113 4.57 31.26 -7.23
N THR A 114 3.68 31.96 -7.95
CA THR A 114 3.45 31.73 -9.39
C THR A 114 4.61 32.19 -10.29
N ASP A 115 5.53 32.99 -9.76
CA ASP A 115 6.75 33.44 -10.43
C ASP A 115 7.98 32.62 -10.03
N LEU A 116 7.81 31.61 -9.16
CA LEU A 116 8.88 30.71 -8.76
C LEU A 116 9.38 29.93 -9.98
N MET A 117 10.69 29.96 -10.19
CA MET A 117 11.38 29.19 -11.21
C MET A 117 12.06 27.99 -10.56
N TRP A 118 11.52 26.81 -10.80
CA TRP A 118 12.14 25.55 -10.37
C TRP A 118 13.42 25.26 -11.18
N PRO A 119 14.38 24.47 -10.66
CA PRO A 119 15.57 24.08 -11.40
C PRO A 119 15.23 23.27 -12.66
N ASP A 120 15.87 23.57 -13.78
CA ASP A 120 15.66 22.85 -15.05
C ASP A 120 16.01 21.35 -14.96
N GLU A 121 16.93 20.96 -14.06
CA GLU A 121 17.36 19.57 -13.85
C GLU A 121 16.57 18.85 -12.74
N LEU A 122 15.52 19.47 -12.19
CA LEU A 122 14.70 18.90 -11.11
C LEU A 122 14.01 17.61 -11.55
N LYS A 123 14.30 16.50 -10.86
CA LYS A 123 13.71 15.18 -11.14
C LYS A 123 12.65 14.80 -10.11
N THR A 124 12.91 15.10 -8.85
CA THR A 124 12.03 14.72 -7.73
C THR A 124 11.61 15.95 -6.96
N LEU A 125 10.29 16.15 -6.85
CA LEU A 125 9.70 17.20 -6.04
C LEU A 125 8.69 16.58 -5.06
N SER A 126 8.87 16.85 -3.77
CA SER A 126 7.91 16.51 -2.73
C SER A 126 7.45 17.78 -2.01
N LEU A 127 6.14 18.01 -2.05
CA LEU A 127 5.42 19.04 -1.31
C LEU A 127 4.35 18.41 -0.41
N ALA A 128 4.49 17.11 -0.11
CA ALA A 128 3.49 16.35 0.63
C ALA A 128 3.27 16.88 2.06
N ASN A 129 2.11 16.65 2.66
CA ASN A 129 1.82 17.04 4.03
C ASN A 129 2.03 18.56 4.27
N ASN A 130 1.34 19.37 3.48
CA ASN A 130 1.28 20.82 3.55
C ASN A 130 -0.19 21.27 3.49
N HIS A 131 -0.46 22.55 3.22
CA HIS A 131 -1.79 23.14 3.12
C HIS A 131 -2.07 23.69 1.72
N LEU A 132 -1.52 23.06 0.68
CA LEU A 132 -1.69 23.52 -0.70
C LEU A 132 -3.12 23.25 -1.18
N ALA A 133 -3.83 24.31 -1.57
CA ALA A 133 -5.19 24.22 -2.11
C ALA A 133 -5.26 24.31 -3.65
N ASP A 134 -4.18 24.76 -4.28
CA ASP A 134 -4.08 25.01 -5.72
C ASP A 134 -2.95 24.19 -6.38
N CYS A 135 -3.05 24.00 -7.70
CA CYS A 135 -2.02 23.36 -8.50
C CYS A 135 -0.67 24.10 -8.42
N VAL A 136 0.43 23.34 -8.48
CA VAL A 136 1.79 23.90 -8.49
C VAL A 136 2.14 24.36 -9.90
N ALA A 137 2.41 25.66 -10.05
CA ALA A 137 2.77 26.27 -11.32
C ALA A 137 4.25 26.05 -11.70
N ASN A 138 4.55 26.21 -13.00
CA ASN A 138 5.90 26.24 -13.60
C ASN A 138 6.76 24.99 -13.34
N LEU A 139 6.15 23.82 -13.13
CA LEU A 139 6.91 22.58 -12.96
C LEU A 139 7.76 22.29 -14.21
N PRO A 140 9.06 22.00 -14.07
CA PRO A 140 9.93 21.77 -15.22
C PRO A 140 9.65 20.39 -15.82
N ALA A 141 9.84 20.27 -17.14
CA ALA A 141 9.54 19.04 -17.88
C ALA A 141 10.41 17.83 -17.48
N SER A 142 11.50 18.06 -16.75
CA SER A 142 12.44 17.06 -16.23
C SER A 142 11.92 16.28 -15.02
N VAL A 143 10.86 16.76 -14.35
CA VAL A 143 10.31 16.09 -13.16
C VAL A 143 9.72 14.74 -13.54
N THR A 144 10.25 13.68 -12.92
CA THR A 144 9.79 12.31 -13.10
C THR A 144 9.01 11.78 -11.90
N SER A 145 9.17 12.38 -10.71
CA SER A 145 8.44 12.03 -9.50
C SER A 145 7.92 13.29 -8.80
N LEU A 146 6.61 13.35 -8.60
CA LEU A 146 5.92 14.46 -7.95
C LEU A 146 5.02 13.94 -6.82
N ASP A 147 5.27 14.41 -5.60
CA ASP A 147 4.45 14.10 -4.44
C ASP A 147 3.74 15.35 -3.92
N LEU A 148 2.42 15.40 -4.10
CA LEU A 148 1.51 16.42 -3.58
C LEU A 148 0.53 15.81 -2.54
N GLY A 149 0.85 14.64 -1.98
CA GLY A 149 -0.03 13.97 -1.04
C GLY A 149 -0.27 14.77 0.25
N GLU A 150 -1.33 14.44 0.99
CA GLU A 150 -1.69 15.06 2.27
C GLU A 150 -1.70 16.61 2.17
N ASN A 151 -2.45 17.15 1.21
CA ASN A 151 -2.66 18.57 1.02
C ASN A 151 -4.17 18.88 1.00
N GLU A 152 -4.55 20.10 0.59
CA GLU A 152 -5.93 20.58 0.58
C GLU A 152 -6.48 20.74 -0.84
N LEU A 153 -5.88 20.06 -1.84
CA LEU A 153 -6.34 20.12 -3.23
C LEU A 153 -7.77 19.59 -3.34
N SER A 154 -8.68 20.45 -3.77
CA SER A 154 -10.10 20.11 -3.97
C SER A 154 -10.44 19.75 -5.41
N CYS A 155 -9.57 20.09 -6.37
CA CYS A 155 -9.66 19.70 -7.78
C CYS A 155 -8.26 19.71 -8.41
N ILE A 156 -8.13 19.12 -9.61
CA ILE A 156 -6.86 19.06 -10.38
C ILE A 156 -7.02 19.48 -11.84
N ASP A 157 -8.17 20.04 -12.23
CA ASP A 157 -8.53 20.26 -13.63
C ASP A 157 -7.65 21.28 -14.34
N GLN A 158 -6.98 22.15 -13.58
CA GLN A 158 -6.06 23.19 -14.07
C GLN A 158 -4.58 22.82 -13.86
N CYS A 159 -4.29 21.62 -13.35
CA CYS A 159 -2.92 21.24 -13.07
C CYS A 159 -2.20 20.89 -14.38
N GLU A 160 -1.08 21.56 -14.61
CA GLU A 160 -0.17 21.26 -15.71
C GLU A 160 0.88 20.26 -15.23
N TRP A 161 0.77 19.02 -15.70
CA TRP A 161 1.68 17.95 -15.29
C TRP A 161 2.90 17.88 -16.21
N PRO A 162 4.12 17.63 -15.67
CA PRO A 162 5.32 17.43 -16.48
C PRO A 162 5.20 16.25 -17.46
N ASP A 163 5.70 16.42 -18.68
CA ASP A 163 5.62 15.39 -19.73
C ASP A 163 6.40 14.11 -19.38
N ALA A 164 7.50 14.24 -18.63
CA ALA A 164 8.34 13.12 -18.21
C ALA A 164 7.85 12.44 -16.91
N LEU A 165 6.71 12.86 -16.35
CA LEU A 165 6.25 12.37 -15.05
C LEU A 165 5.93 10.87 -15.10
N GLU A 166 6.62 10.10 -14.28
CA GLU A 166 6.46 8.65 -14.16
C GLU A 166 5.70 8.25 -12.89
N ALA A 167 5.82 9.03 -11.81
CA ALA A 167 5.14 8.78 -10.54
C ALA A 167 4.47 10.06 -10.01
N LEU A 168 3.19 9.94 -9.67
CA LEU A 168 2.38 11.02 -9.12
C LEU A 168 1.63 10.55 -7.86
N THR A 169 1.83 11.24 -6.75
CA THR A 169 1.07 11.05 -5.51
C THR A 169 0.16 12.25 -5.26
N LEU A 170 -1.13 11.98 -5.16
CA LEU A 170 -2.20 12.92 -4.77
C LEU A 170 -2.98 12.42 -3.54
N SER A 171 -2.56 11.30 -2.94
CA SER A 171 -3.24 10.68 -1.80
C SER A 171 -3.49 11.67 -0.65
N GLY A 172 -4.60 11.56 0.06
CA GLY A 172 -4.92 12.43 1.20
C GLY A 172 -5.47 13.83 0.85
N ASN A 173 -5.65 14.15 -0.43
CA ASN A 173 -6.29 15.40 -0.86
C ASN A 173 -7.82 15.25 -1.00
N PRO A 174 -8.64 16.23 -0.60
CA PRO A 174 -10.10 16.16 -0.68
C PRO A 174 -10.66 16.40 -2.10
N LEU A 175 -10.24 15.61 -3.09
CA LEU A 175 -10.58 15.79 -4.50
C LEU A 175 -12.06 15.52 -4.82
N ASN A 176 -12.68 14.54 -4.15
CA ASN A 176 -14.07 14.07 -4.36
C ASN A 176 -14.38 13.46 -5.74
N ALA A 177 -13.90 14.07 -6.82
CA ALA A 177 -14.06 13.62 -8.19
C ALA A 177 -12.88 14.07 -9.06
N VAL A 178 -12.73 13.45 -10.23
CA VAL A 178 -11.82 13.89 -11.29
C VAL A 178 -12.65 14.12 -12.54
N GLU A 179 -12.54 15.31 -13.13
CA GLU A 179 -13.34 15.66 -14.29
C GLU A 179 -13.01 14.81 -15.52
N PRO A 180 -13.98 14.50 -16.40
CA PRO A 180 -13.76 13.76 -17.64
C PRO A 180 -12.77 14.39 -18.61
N THR A 181 -12.45 15.67 -18.44
CA THR A 181 -11.46 16.42 -19.23
C THR A 181 -10.03 16.27 -18.72
N GLN A 182 -9.81 15.60 -17.57
CA GLN A 182 -8.47 15.42 -17.02
C GLN A 182 -7.56 14.72 -18.04
N SER A 183 -6.40 15.33 -18.27
CA SER A 183 -5.31 14.76 -19.05
C SER A 183 -4.20 14.33 -18.09
N TRP A 184 -3.78 13.07 -18.20
CA TRP A 184 -2.69 12.52 -17.40
C TRP A 184 -1.39 12.50 -18.21
N PRO A 185 -0.21 12.57 -17.55
CA PRO A 185 1.07 12.42 -18.23
C PRO A 185 1.16 11.10 -18.99
N ALA A 186 1.63 11.15 -20.24
CA ALA A 186 1.68 9.99 -21.11
C ALA A 186 2.72 8.93 -20.67
N GLN A 187 3.65 9.29 -19.78
CA GLN A 187 4.69 8.39 -19.24
C GLN A 187 4.37 7.89 -17.81
N LEU A 188 3.20 8.24 -17.26
CA LEU A 188 2.85 7.91 -15.88
C LEU A 188 2.72 6.39 -15.69
N LYS A 189 3.55 5.84 -14.83
CA LYS A 189 3.60 4.41 -14.47
C LYS A 189 2.90 4.15 -13.13
N GLU A 190 2.96 5.11 -12.21
CA GLU A 190 2.36 5.01 -10.88
C GLU A 190 1.50 6.23 -10.55
N LEU A 191 0.26 5.97 -10.14
CA LEU A 191 -0.68 6.98 -9.67
C LEU A 191 -1.22 6.57 -8.30
N ARG A 192 -0.97 7.40 -7.28
CA ARG A 192 -1.50 7.23 -5.93
C ARG A 192 -2.55 8.28 -5.62
N MET A 193 -3.78 7.85 -5.35
CA MET A 193 -4.92 8.68 -4.99
C MET A 193 -5.72 8.04 -3.85
N ASP A 194 -5.01 7.43 -2.91
CA ASP A 194 -5.62 6.87 -1.70
C ASP A 194 -6.22 8.00 -0.85
N ASN A 195 -7.34 7.76 -0.16
CA ASN A 195 -7.95 8.74 0.72
C ASN A 195 -8.24 10.10 0.04
N THR A 196 -8.78 10.07 -1.18
CA THR A 196 -9.12 11.28 -1.95
C THR A 196 -10.62 11.54 -2.09
N GLN A 197 -11.44 10.77 -1.35
CA GLN A 197 -12.90 10.86 -1.32
C GLN A 197 -13.57 10.58 -2.68
N LEU A 198 -12.89 9.87 -3.59
CA LEU A 198 -13.37 9.63 -4.95
C LEU A 198 -14.61 8.72 -4.97
N ASP A 199 -15.66 9.13 -5.66
CA ASP A 199 -16.84 8.29 -5.93
C ASP A 199 -16.63 7.28 -7.08
N SER A 200 -15.63 7.51 -7.92
CA SER A 200 -15.31 6.65 -9.06
C SER A 200 -13.82 6.69 -9.42
N VAL A 201 -13.33 5.64 -10.08
CA VAL A 201 -11.98 5.61 -10.64
C VAL A 201 -11.78 6.77 -11.62
N PRO A 202 -10.63 7.47 -11.58
CA PRO A 202 -10.38 8.59 -12.47
C PRO A 202 -10.51 8.23 -13.97
N PRO A 203 -11.09 9.12 -14.80
CA PRO A 203 -11.21 8.90 -16.23
C PRO A 203 -9.85 9.04 -16.94
N ASN A 204 -9.81 8.55 -18.19
CA ASN A 204 -8.69 8.73 -19.13
C ASN A 204 -7.30 8.31 -18.64
N LEU A 205 -7.21 7.31 -17.75
CA LEU A 205 -5.92 6.81 -17.25
C LEU A 205 -4.94 6.50 -18.39
N PRO A 206 -3.64 6.83 -18.23
CA PRO A 206 -2.66 6.69 -19.30
C PRO A 206 -2.40 5.22 -19.63
N SER A 207 -2.12 4.93 -20.90
CA SER A 207 -2.01 3.57 -21.42
C SER A 207 -0.79 2.79 -20.93
N CYS A 208 0.17 3.45 -20.29
CA CYS A 208 1.37 2.84 -19.71
C CYS A 208 1.28 2.67 -18.18
N LEU A 209 0.17 3.04 -17.55
CA LEU A 209 0.02 2.95 -16.09
C LEU A 209 0.14 1.50 -15.63
N GLN A 210 1.01 1.25 -14.65
CA GLN A 210 1.30 -0.07 -14.10
C GLN A 210 0.70 -0.24 -12.71
N GLN A 211 0.72 0.83 -11.89
CA GLN A 211 0.28 0.81 -10.50
C GLN A 211 -0.78 1.89 -10.28
N LEU A 212 -1.93 1.50 -9.73
CA LEU A 212 -3.02 2.41 -9.39
C LEU A 212 -3.50 2.17 -7.96
N HIS A 213 -3.33 3.17 -7.10
CA HIS A 213 -3.70 3.12 -5.69
C HIS A 213 -4.91 4.02 -5.42
N LEU A 214 -6.03 3.41 -5.02
CA LEU A 214 -7.32 4.07 -4.78
C LEU A 214 -7.95 3.59 -3.47
N THR A 215 -7.12 3.23 -2.50
CA THR A 215 -7.55 2.76 -1.17
C THR A 215 -8.28 3.88 -0.43
N ASN A 216 -9.26 3.52 0.41
CA ASN A 216 -9.96 4.47 1.28
C ASN A 216 -10.69 5.59 0.51
N ASN A 217 -11.45 5.23 -0.50
CA ASN A 217 -12.30 6.15 -1.28
C ASN A 217 -13.79 5.75 -1.14
N HIS A 218 -14.65 6.37 -1.94
CA HIS A 218 -16.11 6.11 -1.96
C HIS A 218 -16.56 5.32 -3.20
N ILE A 219 -15.63 4.63 -3.86
CA ILE A 219 -15.88 3.94 -5.13
C ILE A 219 -16.89 2.81 -4.93
N ALA A 220 -18.06 2.95 -5.56
CA ALA A 220 -19.17 2.01 -5.39
C ALA A 220 -19.18 0.86 -6.42
N ALA A 221 -18.44 1.00 -7.53
CA ALA A 221 -18.42 0.04 -8.63
C ALA A 221 -17.01 -0.24 -9.13
N PHE A 222 -16.73 -1.49 -9.48
CA PHE A 222 -15.48 -1.86 -10.10
C PHE A 222 -15.31 -1.17 -11.47
N PRO A 223 -14.11 -0.64 -11.80
CA PRO A 223 -13.88 0.07 -13.06
C PRO A 223 -14.09 -0.80 -14.30
N LYS A 224 -14.78 -0.24 -15.30
CA LYS A 224 -14.99 -0.93 -16.59
C LYS A 224 -13.79 -0.80 -17.53
N ASN A 225 -13.02 0.26 -17.42
CA ASN A 225 -11.90 0.56 -18.31
C ASN A 225 -10.67 0.82 -17.43
N LEU A 226 -9.66 -0.03 -17.60
CA LEU A 226 -8.34 0.12 -17.01
C LEU A 226 -7.32 -0.10 -18.13
N PRO A 227 -6.13 0.51 -18.03
CA PRO A 227 -5.08 0.32 -19.03
C PRO A 227 -4.61 -1.14 -19.06
N SER A 228 -4.29 -1.66 -20.24
CA SER A 228 -3.83 -3.05 -20.40
C SER A 228 -2.46 -3.32 -19.78
N SER A 229 -1.68 -2.26 -19.54
CA SER A 229 -0.40 -2.29 -18.82
C SER A 229 -0.55 -2.45 -17.32
N LEU A 230 -1.75 -2.32 -16.75
CA LEU A 230 -1.93 -2.31 -15.30
C LEU A 230 -1.54 -3.65 -14.69
N GLU A 231 -0.61 -3.62 -13.75
CA GLU A 231 -0.05 -4.78 -13.04
C GLU A 231 -0.62 -4.92 -11.62
N SER A 232 -0.99 -3.79 -11.00
CA SER A 232 -1.48 -3.74 -9.63
C SER A 232 -2.60 -2.73 -9.47
N LEU A 233 -3.65 -3.13 -8.75
CA LEU A 233 -4.79 -2.28 -8.45
C LEU A 233 -5.19 -2.42 -6.97
N SER A 234 -5.08 -1.32 -6.23
CA SER A 234 -5.56 -1.23 -4.85
C SER A 234 -6.90 -0.49 -4.80
N LEU A 235 -7.95 -1.19 -4.39
CA LEU A 235 -9.31 -0.69 -4.21
C LEU A 235 -9.85 -1.02 -2.81
N SER A 236 -8.97 -1.32 -1.85
CA SER A 236 -9.38 -1.64 -0.48
C SER A 236 -10.06 -0.44 0.21
N TYR A 237 -10.91 -0.68 1.19
CA TYR A 237 -11.66 0.36 1.91
C TYR A 237 -12.50 1.24 0.97
N ASN A 238 -13.31 0.61 0.13
CA ASN A 238 -14.26 1.27 -0.76
C ASN A 238 -15.68 0.69 -0.55
N SER A 239 -16.63 1.03 -1.42
CA SER A 239 -18.01 0.56 -1.35
C SER A 239 -18.39 -0.39 -2.50
N ILE A 240 -17.41 -1.13 -3.04
CA ILE A 240 -17.60 -2.00 -4.21
C ILE A 240 -18.47 -3.20 -3.85
N LYS A 241 -19.55 -3.40 -4.62
CA LYS A 241 -20.55 -4.46 -4.38
C LYS A 241 -20.36 -5.71 -5.23
N SER A 242 -19.63 -5.60 -6.35
CA SER A 242 -19.38 -6.70 -7.27
C SER A 242 -18.11 -6.48 -8.09
N VAL A 243 -17.46 -7.58 -8.47
CA VAL A 243 -16.37 -7.61 -9.45
C VAL A 243 -16.85 -8.17 -10.79
N PRO A 244 -16.26 -7.78 -11.94
CA PRO A 244 -16.63 -8.33 -13.24
C PRO A 244 -16.19 -9.80 -13.37
N ALA A 245 -16.88 -10.55 -14.24
CA ALA A 245 -16.51 -11.94 -14.52
C ALA A 245 -15.20 -12.07 -15.30
N ALA A 246 -14.86 -11.11 -16.17
CA ALA A 246 -13.69 -11.15 -17.01
C ALA A 246 -12.63 -10.14 -16.51
N LEU A 247 -11.74 -10.58 -15.60
CA LEU A 247 -10.56 -9.81 -15.21
C LEU A 247 -9.36 -10.10 -16.14
N ASP A 248 -9.40 -11.21 -16.87
CA ASP A 248 -8.46 -11.58 -17.94
C ASP A 248 -8.37 -10.57 -19.10
N ARG A 249 -9.37 -9.70 -19.25
CA ARG A 249 -9.30 -8.52 -20.14
C ARG A 249 -8.22 -7.51 -19.76
N PHE A 250 -7.65 -7.63 -18.55
CA PHE A 250 -6.50 -6.86 -18.06
C PHE A 250 -5.31 -7.83 -18.00
N PRO A 251 -4.63 -8.07 -19.14
CA PRO A 251 -3.74 -9.23 -19.30
C PRO A 251 -2.51 -9.21 -18.40
N ASN A 252 -2.09 -8.03 -17.92
CA ASN A 252 -0.92 -7.88 -17.07
C ASN A 252 -1.27 -7.75 -15.58
N LEU A 253 -2.56 -7.71 -15.22
CA LEU A 253 -2.96 -7.53 -13.83
C LEU A 253 -2.51 -8.74 -13.01
N SER A 254 -1.67 -8.50 -12.00
CA SER A 254 -1.07 -9.54 -11.17
C SER A 254 -1.48 -9.43 -9.71
N VAL A 255 -1.83 -8.23 -9.24
CA VAL A 255 -2.26 -7.96 -7.86
C VAL A 255 -3.57 -7.18 -7.87
N LEU A 256 -4.56 -7.69 -7.14
CA LEU A 256 -5.83 -7.00 -6.91
C LEU A 256 -6.18 -7.01 -5.43
N GLN A 257 -6.29 -5.83 -4.83
CA GLN A 257 -6.70 -5.65 -3.44
C GLN A 257 -8.09 -5.04 -3.36
N LEU A 258 -9.01 -5.75 -2.72
CA LEU A 258 -10.42 -5.40 -2.56
C LEU A 258 -10.89 -5.58 -1.11
N ASP A 259 -9.98 -5.45 -0.16
CA ASP A 259 -10.29 -5.64 1.25
C ASP A 259 -11.27 -4.57 1.73
N ASN A 260 -12.06 -4.86 2.76
CA ASN A 260 -12.98 -3.89 3.36
C ASN A 260 -13.91 -3.24 2.32
N ASN A 261 -14.54 -4.07 1.48
CA ASN A 261 -15.56 -3.67 0.51
C ASN A 261 -16.91 -4.31 0.86
N GLN A 262 -17.88 -4.19 -0.05
CA GLN A 262 -19.24 -4.68 0.14
C GLN A 262 -19.57 -5.89 -0.75
N LEU A 263 -18.58 -6.70 -1.10
CA LEU A 263 -18.76 -7.86 -1.97
C LEU A 263 -19.58 -8.93 -1.25
N THR A 264 -20.71 -9.32 -1.84
CA THR A 264 -21.60 -10.38 -1.29
C THR A 264 -21.44 -11.72 -2.01
N SER A 265 -20.87 -11.71 -3.22
CA SER A 265 -20.59 -12.89 -4.03
C SER A 265 -19.49 -12.61 -5.04
N LEU A 266 -18.83 -13.66 -5.53
CA LEU A 266 -17.96 -13.61 -6.70
C LEU A 266 -18.69 -14.17 -7.94
N PRO A 267 -18.37 -13.69 -9.15
CA PRO A 267 -18.94 -14.23 -10.38
C PRO A 267 -18.69 -15.72 -10.54
N ALA A 268 -19.70 -16.47 -11.02
CA ALA A 268 -19.53 -17.90 -11.27
C ALA A 268 -18.41 -18.17 -12.29
N LYS A 269 -18.32 -17.38 -13.35
CA LYS A 269 -17.28 -17.51 -14.39
C LYS A 269 -16.19 -16.44 -14.22
N LEU A 270 -15.67 -16.27 -13.01
CA LEU A 270 -14.52 -15.40 -12.79
C LEU A 270 -13.32 -15.95 -13.58
N ALA A 271 -12.75 -15.11 -14.45
CA ALA A 271 -11.56 -15.40 -15.23
C ALA A 271 -10.46 -14.41 -14.82
N LEU A 272 -9.32 -14.95 -14.37
CA LEU A 272 -8.12 -14.20 -14.03
C LEU A 272 -7.11 -14.30 -15.17
N PRO A 273 -6.29 -13.26 -15.42
CA PRO A 273 -5.22 -13.32 -16.40
C PRO A 273 -4.15 -14.36 -16.02
N THR A 274 -3.29 -14.71 -16.98
CA THR A 274 -2.13 -15.57 -16.73
C THR A 274 -1.09 -14.83 -15.89
N GLY A 275 -0.45 -15.51 -14.95
CA GLY A 275 0.53 -14.87 -14.06
C GLY A 275 -0.11 -14.06 -12.93
N PHE A 276 -1.39 -14.28 -12.63
CA PHE A 276 -2.07 -13.60 -11.54
C PHE A 276 -1.52 -14.07 -10.18
N ARG A 277 -1.01 -13.16 -9.36
CA ARG A 277 -0.24 -13.51 -8.16
C ARG A 277 -1.06 -13.46 -6.89
N MET A 278 -1.84 -12.40 -6.69
CA MET A 278 -2.48 -12.11 -5.40
C MET A 278 -3.88 -11.54 -5.55
N LEU A 279 -4.86 -12.16 -4.88
CA LEU A 279 -6.22 -11.66 -4.74
C LEU A 279 -6.56 -11.44 -3.26
N SER A 280 -6.73 -10.18 -2.86
CA SER A 280 -7.13 -9.83 -1.50
C SER A 280 -8.61 -9.44 -1.46
N LEU A 281 -9.41 -10.16 -0.67
CA LEU A 281 -10.86 -10.02 -0.54
C LEU A 281 -11.28 -9.99 0.94
N SER A 282 -10.36 -9.63 1.84
CA SER A 282 -10.60 -9.68 3.28
C SER A 282 -11.68 -8.69 3.70
N ASN A 283 -12.38 -8.98 4.81
CA ASN A 283 -13.40 -8.10 5.39
C ASN A 283 -14.48 -7.67 4.38
N ASN A 284 -14.99 -8.64 3.62
CA ASN A 284 -16.16 -8.49 2.75
C ASN A 284 -17.37 -9.26 3.33
N MET A 285 -18.42 -9.45 2.54
CA MET A 285 -19.65 -10.14 2.95
C MET A 285 -19.88 -11.44 2.16
N LEU A 286 -18.81 -12.09 1.69
CA LEU A 286 -18.90 -13.31 0.88
C LEU A 286 -19.48 -14.46 1.71
N LYS A 287 -20.57 -15.07 1.24
CA LYS A 287 -21.23 -16.20 1.92
C LYS A 287 -20.77 -17.58 1.41
N SER A 288 -20.31 -17.63 0.18
CA SER A 288 -19.81 -18.84 -0.47
C SER A 288 -18.88 -18.50 -1.62
N LEU A 289 -17.96 -19.41 -1.94
CA LEU A 289 -17.24 -19.39 -3.21
C LEU A 289 -18.08 -20.07 -4.30
N PRO A 290 -17.98 -19.65 -5.58
CA PRO A 290 -18.61 -20.36 -6.69
C PRO A 290 -18.19 -21.83 -6.78
N ALA A 291 -19.10 -22.70 -7.22
CA ALA A 291 -18.85 -24.15 -7.30
C ALA A 291 -17.66 -24.51 -8.21
N ASN A 292 -17.40 -23.71 -9.24
CA ASN A 292 -16.30 -23.86 -10.18
C ASN A 292 -15.08 -23.00 -9.83
N CYS A 293 -14.91 -22.60 -8.56
CA CYS A 293 -13.81 -21.72 -8.15
C CYS A 293 -12.41 -22.26 -8.45
N ASN A 294 -12.24 -23.58 -8.53
CA ASN A 294 -10.96 -24.20 -8.94
C ASN A 294 -10.45 -23.69 -10.29
N SER A 295 -11.34 -23.29 -11.21
CA SER A 295 -10.93 -22.79 -12.53
C SER A 295 -10.12 -21.49 -12.47
N TRP A 296 -10.33 -20.67 -11.45
CA TRP A 296 -9.59 -19.41 -11.28
C TRP A 296 -8.65 -19.43 -10.07
N LEU A 297 -8.95 -20.20 -9.01
CA LEU A 297 -8.00 -20.39 -7.90
C LEU A 297 -6.69 -21.01 -8.37
N ALA A 298 -6.73 -21.91 -9.36
CA ALA A 298 -5.54 -22.52 -9.94
C ALA A 298 -4.66 -21.52 -10.74
N ASN A 299 -5.20 -20.35 -11.08
CA ASN A 299 -4.45 -19.29 -11.77
C ASN A 299 -3.81 -18.29 -10.78
N ILE A 300 -4.05 -18.43 -9.48
CA ILE A 300 -3.42 -17.58 -8.45
C ILE A 300 -2.10 -18.23 -8.05
N GLU A 301 -0.98 -17.55 -8.31
CA GLU A 301 0.36 -18.12 -8.11
C GLU A 301 0.82 -18.07 -6.65
N ILE A 302 0.43 -17.04 -5.89
CA ILE A 302 0.99 -16.77 -4.56
C ILE A 302 -0.08 -16.90 -3.50
N SER A 303 -1.02 -15.94 -3.44
CA SER A 303 -1.89 -15.82 -2.27
C SER A 303 -3.32 -15.42 -2.55
N ILE A 304 -4.21 -15.93 -1.68
CA ILE A 304 -5.59 -15.47 -1.59
C ILE A 304 -5.97 -15.15 -0.15
N GLU A 305 -6.44 -13.93 0.06
CA GLU A 305 -6.93 -13.46 1.36
C GLU A 305 -8.46 -13.37 1.32
N LEU A 306 -9.12 -14.12 2.19
CA LEU A 306 -10.57 -14.24 2.30
C LEU A 306 -11.04 -14.10 3.76
N ASP A 307 -10.17 -13.64 4.66
CA ASP A 307 -10.50 -13.54 6.06
C ASP A 307 -11.56 -12.47 6.34
N GLY A 308 -12.26 -12.59 7.46
CA GLY A 308 -13.29 -11.61 7.84
C GLY A 308 -14.52 -11.60 6.93
N ASN A 309 -14.79 -12.71 6.22
CA ASN A 309 -15.99 -12.89 5.40
C ASN A 309 -17.08 -13.70 6.15
N GLN A 310 -18.13 -14.11 5.44
CA GLN A 310 -19.25 -14.89 5.96
C GLN A 310 -19.31 -16.31 5.38
N LEU A 311 -18.17 -16.86 4.95
CA LEU A 311 -18.11 -18.16 4.29
C LEU A 311 -18.56 -19.27 5.25
N THR A 312 -19.63 -20.00 4.91
CA THR A 312 -20.14 -21.10 5.77
C THR A 312 -19.62 -22.47 5.35
N ALA A 313 -19.28 -22.64 4.08
CA ALA A 313 -18.80 -23.88 3.50
C ALA A 313 -17.88 -23.59 2.32
N LEU A 314 -16.98 -24.53 2.04
CA LEU A 314 -16.12 -24.52 0.87
C LEU A 314 -16.61 -25.55 -0.16
N PRO A 315 -16.44 -25.29 -1.46
CA PRO A 315 -16.72 -26.30 -2.49
C PRO A 315 -15.90 -27.58 -2.28
N SER A 316 -16.47 -28.72 -2.66
CA SER A 316 -15.78 -30.02 -2.57
C SER A 316 -14.56 -30.05 -3.51
N ASN A 317 -13.46 -30.63 -3.03
CA ASN A 317 -12.20 -30.73 -3.79
C ASN A 317 -11.62 -29.36 -4.19
N VAL A 318 -11.88 -28.32 -3.40
CA VAL A 318 -11.30 -26.99 -3.64
C VAL A 318 -9.77 -27.06 -3.59
N GLN A 319 -9.12 -26.38 -4.52
CA GLN A 319 -7.66 -26.25 -4.60
C GLN A 319 -7.30 -24.79 -4.42
N PHE A 320 -6.72 -24.48 -3.28
CA PHE A 320 -6.24 -23.13 -2.96
C PHE A 320 -4.76 -22.98 -3.33
N PRO A 321 -4.30 -21.74 -3.56
CA PRO A 321 -2.87 -21.43 -3.68
C PRO A 321 -2.13 -21.70 -2.36
N ASP A 322 -0.80 -21.74 -2.42
CA ASP A 322 0.06 -22.12 -1.29
C ASP A 322 -0.14 -21.21 -0.07
N GLU A 323 -0.37 -19.91 -0.28
CA GLU A 323 -0.72 -18.97 0.78
C GLU A 323 -2.22 -18.66 0.78
N THR A 324 -2.91 -19.04 1.85
CA THR A 324 -4.36 -18.86 1.94
C THR A 324 -4.78 -18.46 3.34
N ASN A 325 -5.60 -17.42 3.40
CA ASN A 325 -6.19 -16.95 4.63
C ASN A 325 -7.72 -17.02 4.58
N LEU A 326 -8.28 -17.89 5.41
CA LEU A 326 -9.72 -18.09 5.62
C LEU A 326 -10.14 -17.74 7.05
N ALA A 327 -9.29 -17.04 7.81
CA ALA A 327 -9.57 -16.73 9.20
C ALA A 327 -10.86 -15.91 9.37
N ASN A 328 -11.45 -15.91 10.57
CA ASN A 328 -12.60 -15.08 10.90
C ASN A 328 -13.83 -15.29 9.98
N ASN A 329 -14.07 -16.52 9.52
CA ASN A 329 -15.24 -16.89 8.72
C ASN A 329 -16.24 -17.73 9.53
N LYS A 330 -17.15 -18.46 8.86
CA LYS A 330 -18.15 -19.35 9.48
C LYS A 330 -18.02 -20.79 8.99
N ILE A 331 -16.82 -21.19 8.56
CA ILE A 331 -16.55 -22.49 7.92
C ILE A 331 -16.62 -23.59 8.97
N LYS A 332 -17.45 -24.61 8.71
CA LYS A 332 -17.64 -25.75 9.61
C LYS A 332 -16.93 -27.03 9.19
N VAL A 333 -16.65 -27.18 7.91
CA VAL A 333 -16.16 -28.43 7.33
C VAL A 333 -15.04 -28.17 6.34
N LEU A 334 -13.94 -28.92 6.51
CA LEU A 334 -12.92 -29.11 5.49
C LEU A 334 -13.01 -30.55 4.99
N GLN A 335 -13.11 -30.73 3.66
CA GLN A 335 -13.28 -32.07 3.11
C GLN A 335 -12.65 -32.23 1.72
N ASN A 336 -11.98 -33.37 1.53
CA ASN A 336 -11.44 -33.83 0.25
C ASN A 336 -10.51 -32.81 -0.44
N MET A 337 -9.70 -32.08 0.33
CA MET A 337 -8.82 -31.03 -0.20
C MET A 337 -7.38 -31.21 0.27
N ALA A 338 -6.44 -30.69 -0.49
CA ALA A 338 -5.10 -30.45 0.04
C ALA A 338 -5.13 -29.15 0.84
N LEU A 339 -4.60 -29.17 2.07
CA LEU A 339 -4.46 -27.96 2.86
C LEU A 339 -3.28 -27.14 2.29
N PRO A 340 -3.43 -25.81 2.17
CA PRO A 340 -2.36 -24.91 1.74
C PRO A 340 -1.11 -25.02 2.63
N LYS A 341 0.05 -24.69 2.06
CA LYS A 341 1.31 -24.66 2.81
C LYS A 341 1.25 -23.63 3.92
N THR A 342 0.88 -22.38 3.61
CA THR A 342 0.63 -21.34 4.60
C THR A 342 -0.88 -21.17 4.72
N PHE A 343 -1.44 -21.69 5.81
CA PHE A 343 -2.89 -21.74 5.98
C PHE A 343 -3.35 -21.06 7.27
N ARG A 344 -4.02 -19.92 7.14
CA ARG A 344 -4.63 -19.21 8.27
C ARG A 344 -6.11 -19.53 8.31
N MET A 345 -6.55 -20.20 9.38
CA MET A 345 -7.93 -20.69 9.53
C MET A 345 -8.53 -20.37 10.91
N ALA A 346 -7.83 -19.54 11.70
CA ALA A 346 -8.27 -19.09 13.01
C ALA A 346 -9.72 -18.55 13.01
N ASN A 347 -10.40 -18.66 14.15
CA ASN A 347 -11.73 -18.11 14.38
C ASN A 347 -12.82 -18.58 13.39
N ASN A 348 -12.77 -19.87 13.01
CA ASN A 348 -13.86 -20.56 12.33
C ASN A 348 -14.53 -21.58 13.27
N PRO A 349 -15.86 -21.77 13.22
CA PRO A 349 -16.58 -22.77 14.01
C PRO A 349 -16.39 -24.17 13.42
N LEU A 350 -15.15 -24.62 13.28
CA LEU A 350 -14.79 -25.86 12.62
C LEU A 350 -15.32 -27.06 13.42
N GLU A 351 -16.13 -27.90 12.78
CA GLU A 351 -16.72 -29.08 13.40
C GLU A 351 -16.15 -30.39 12.84
N ARG A 352 -15.68 -30.40 11.58
CA ARG A 352 -15.20 -31.60 10.92
C ARG A 352 -14.09 -31.32 9.92
N ILE A 353 -13.09 -32.21 9.92
CA ILE A 353 -12.06 -32.30 8.89
C ILE A 353 -12.07 -33.73 8.37
N SER A 354 -12.18 -33.93 7.06
CA SER A 354 -12.26 -35.27 6.48
C SER A 354 -11.45 -35.39 5.20
N ARG A 355 -10.63 -36.43 5.09
CA ARG A 355 -9.84 -36.76 3.89
C ARG A 355 -9.03 -35.56 3.38
N VAL A 356 -8.42 -34.81 4.29
CA VAL A 356 -7.49 -33.75 3.91
C VAL A 356 -6.11 -34.31 3.60
N ARG A 357 -5.38 -33.64 2.71
CA ARG A 357 -3.98 -33.93 2.42
C ARG A 357 -3.08 -32.84 2.97
N VAL A 358 -1.92 -33.24 3.49
CA VAL A 358 -0.95 -32.34 4.13
C VAL A 358 0.39 -32.46 3.41
N ALA A 359 0.97 -31.33 3.02
CA ALA A 359 2.28 -31.26 2.40
C ALA A 359 3.36 -30.97 3.44
N ASP A 360 4.60 -31.41 3.19
CA ASP A 360 5.73 -31.08 4.07
C ASP A 360 6.02 -29.57 4.09
N GLY A 361 6.57 -29.06 5.19
CA GLY A 361 6.80 -27.63 5.43
C GLY A 361 5.54 -26.77 5.63
N SER A 362 4.36 -27.37 5.79
CA SER A 362 3.11 -26.63 6.06
C SER A 362 3.15 -25.88 7.40
N PHE A 363 2.74 -24.62 7.38
CA PHE A 363 2.54 -23.74 8.51
C PHE A 363 1.06 -23.35 8.64
N TRP A 364 0.42 -23.74 9.74
CA TRP A 364 -0.99 -23.46 9.98
C TRP A 364 -1.20 -22.58 11.21
N GLN A 365 -1.96 -21.50 11.02
CA GLN A 365 -2.44 -20.65 12.11
C GLN A 365 -3.91 -20.98 12.37
N THR A 366 -4.16 -21.68 13.47
CA THR A 366 -5.49 -22.16 13.87
C THR A 366 -5.89 -21.59 15.22
N SER A 367 -7.17 -21.72 15.59
CA SER A 367 -7.64 -21.45 16.95
C SER A 367 -8.04 -22.76 17.61
N PRO A 368 -8.15 -22.80 18.96
CA PRO A 368 -8.58 -24.01 19.64
C PRO A 368 -9.98 -24.43 19.20
N ALA A 369 -10.14 -25.71 18.85
CA ALA A 369 -11.44 -26.26 18.44
C ALA A 369 -11.60 -27.72 18.88
N THR A 370 -12.82 -28.09 19.23
CA THR A 370 -13.20 -29.50 19.47
C THR A 370 -13.99 -30.00 18.27
N LEU A 371 -13.32 -30.77 17.42
CA LEU A 371 -13.90 -31.38 16.23
C LEU A 371 -14.73 -32.60 16.60
N LYS A 372 -15.78 -32.85 15.82
CA LYS A 372 -16.53 -34.10 15.80
C LYS A 372 -15.77 -35.20 15.08
N SER A 373 -14.91 -34.84 14.13
CA SER A 373 -14.09 -35.81 13.40
C SER A 373 -12.92 -35.13 12.72
N PHE A 374 -11.80 -35.85 12.65
CA PHE A 374 -10.63 -35.49 11.87
C PHE A 374 -10.12 -36.75 11.17
N SER A 375 -10.17 -36.79 9.84
CA SER A 375 -9.55 -37.84 9.02
C SER A 375 -8.60 -37.33 7.94
N MET A 376 -7.58 -38.13 7.64
CA MET A 376 -6.57 -37.92 6.59
C MET A 376 -5.97 -39.26 6.13
N ASP A 377 -5.20 -39.26 5.05
CA ASP A 377 -4.49 -40.46 4.59
C ASP A 377 -3.19 -40.74 5.37
N ASP A 378 -2.65 -41.96 5.23
CA ASP A 378 -1.42 -42.38 5.92
C ASP A 378 -0.21 -41.49 5.60
N ALA A 379 -0.11 -40.98 4.37
CA ALA A 379 0.99 -40.12 3.97
C ALA A 379 0.94 -38.76 4.68
N SER A 380 -0.24 -38.16 4.76
CA SER A 380 -0.48 -36.89 5.44
C SER A 380 -0.31 -37.01 6.95
N PHE A 381 -0.71 -38.15 7.53
CA PHE A 381 -0.47 -38.45 8.94
C PHE A 381 1.03 -38.48 9.24
N ALA A 382 1.83 -39.17 8.43
CA ALA A 382 3.28 -39.25 8.61
C ALA A 382 3.96 -37.87 8.50
N VAL A 383 3.48 -37.00 7.62
CA VAL A 383 3.96 -35.61 7.53
C VAL A 383 3.68 -34.85 8.83
N LEU A 384 2.43 -34.88 9.31
CA LEU A 384 2.04 -34.16 10.53
C LEU A 384 2.76 -34.69 11.79
N GLU A 385 2.94 -36.00 11.89
CA GLU A 385 3.66 -36.63 13.00
C GLU A 385 5.11 -36.11 13.11
N ASN A 386 5.76 -35.88 11.98
CA ASN A 386 7.13 -35.35 11.91
C ASN A 386 7.20 -33.82 12.12
N MET A 387 6.13 -33.07 11.81
CA MET A 387 6.10 -31.61 11.91
C MET A 387 5.99 -31.06 13.33
N MET A 388 5.37 -31.80 14.23
CA MET A 388 5.00 -31.31 15.57
C MET A 388 6.20 -31.02 16.51
N TYR A 389 7.44 -31.18 16.04
CA TYR A 389 8.64 -30.77 16.76
C TYR A 389 9.09 -29.32 16.47
N GLY A 390 8.30 -28.51 15.75
CA GLY A 390 8.60 -27.08 15.50
C GLY A 390 7.36 -26.18 15.32
N PHE A 391 7.41 -24.97 15.90
CA PHE A 391 6.59 -23.73 15.81
C PHE A 391 5.12 -23.70 15.32
N SER A 392 4.48 -24.84 15.07
CA SER A 392 3.12 -24.94 14.53
C SER A 392 2.25 -25.77 15.49
N SER A 393 1.48 -25.10 16.34
CA SER A 393 0.54 -25.78 17.23
C SER A 393 -0.82 -25.89 16.53
N ILE A 394 -1.15 -27.08 16.03
CA ILE A 394 -2.55 -27.42 15.72
C ILE A 394 -3.29 -27.46 17.05
N GLU A 395 -4.21 -26.52 17.27
CA GLU A 395 -4.94 -26.38 18.53
C GLU A 395 -6.26 -27.17 18.55
N TRP A 396 -6.42 -28.11 17.62
CA TRP A 396 -7.61 -28.92 17.50
C TRP A 396 -7.57 -30.16 18.39
N THR A 397 -8.74 -30.61 18.82
CA THR A 397 -8.97 -31.85 19.58
C THR A 397 -10.17 -32.60 19.01
N VAL A 398 -10.24 -33.91 19.22
CA VAL A 398 -11.43 -34.73 18.89
C VAL A 398 -11.76 -35.58 20.12
N ASP A 399 -13.00 -35.56 20.59
CA ASP A 399 -13.38 -36.41 21.73
C ASP A 399 -13.31 -37.90 21.37
N ALA A 400 -13.00 -38.75 22.35
CA ALA A 400 -12.73 -40.17 22.12
C ALA A 400 -13.91 -40.91 21.46
N LYS A 401 -15.15 -40.54 21.80
CA LYS A 401 -16.35 -41.19 21.28
C LYS A 401 -16.58 -40.80 19.83
N SER A 402 -16.49 -39.51 19.51
CA SER A 402 -16.66 -39.01 18.14
C SER A 402 -15.53 -39.48 17.23
N ALA A 403 -14.29 -39.50 17.72
CA ALA A 403 -13.14 -40.03 17.00
C ALA A 403 -13.32 -41.51 16.61
N ALA A 404 -13.73 -42.37 17.56
CA ALA A 404 -13.95 -43.79 17.30
C ALA A 404 -15.13 -44.04 16.34
N ALA A 405 -16.24 -43.32 16.53
CA ALA A 405 -17.42 -43.44 15.67
C ALA A 405 -17.14 -43.01 14.23
N ALA A 406 -16.51 -41.84 14.04
CA ALA A 406 -16.13 -41.35 12.73
C ALA A 406 -15.13 -42.29 12.04
N CYS A 407 -14.16 -42.81 12.80
CA CYS A 407 -13.14 -43.66 12.19
C CYS A 407 -13.66 -45.02 11.74
N LYS A 408 -14.58 -45.61 12.51
CA LYS A 408 -15.31 -46.81 12.10
C LYS A 408 -16.11 -46.55 10.82
N ALA A 409 -16.77 -45.41 10.72
CA ALA A 409 -17.57 -45.05 9.54
C ALA A 409 -16.72 -44.90 8.27
N GLU A 410 -15.49 -44.41 8.39
CA GLU A 410 -14.57 -44.27 7.25
C GLU A 410 -13.68 -45.51 7.00
N SER A 411 -13.87 -46.60 7.77
CA SER A 411 -13.04 -47.82 7.71
C SER A 411 -11.54 -47.54 7.88
N GLY A 412 -11.22 -46.59 8.75
CA GLY A 412 -9.84 -46.21 9.08
C GLY A 412 -9.34 -46.82 10.39
N VAL A 413 -8.12 -46.44 10.75
CA VAL A 413 -7.46 -46.78 12.02
C VAL A 413 -7.24 -45.52 12.82
N LEU A 414 -7.69 -45.50 14.07
CA LEU A 414 -7.51 -44.36 14.95
C LEU A 414 -6.06 -44.31 15.46
N LYS A 415 -5.36 -43.20 15.21
CA LYS A 415 -3.98 -42.98 15.68
C LYS A 415 -3.90 -41.72 16.56
N PRO A 416 -3.11 -41.74 17.64
CA PRO A 416 -2.85 -40.56 18.46
C PRO A 416 -1.84 -39.62 17.75
N LEU A 417 -2.00 -38.32 17.97
CA LEU A 417 -1.06 -37.23 17.65
C LEU A 417 -0.96 -36.28 18.86
N ASN A 418 0.08 -35.44 18.86
CA ASN A 418 0.36 -34.43 19.89
C ASN A 418 0.33 -34.99 21.32
N ASP A 419 1.20 -35.97 21.61
CA ASP A 419 1.23 -36.71 22.88
C ASP A 419 -0.11 -37.34 23.28
N GLY A 420 -0.95 -37.66 22.30
CA GLY A 420 -2.28 -38.24 22.49
C GLY A 420 -3.41 -37.23 22.72
N LYS A 421 -3.13 -35.91 22.67
CA LYS A 421 -4.14 -34.85 22.76
C LYS A 421 -5.07 -34.81 21.55
N LEU A 422 -4.58 -35.25 20.39
CA LEU A 422 -5.36 -35.32 19.16
C LEU A 422 -5.54 -36.78 18.73
N ARG A 423 -6.77 -37.18 18.41
CA ARG A 423 -7.07 -38.49 17.82
C ARG A 423 -7.52 -38.32 16.39
N VAL A 424 -6.71 -38.81 15.45
CA VAL A 424 -6.97 -38.70 14.02
C VAL A 424 -7.36 -40.06 13.47
N CYS A 425 -8.40 -40.10 12.66
CA CYS A 425 -8.70 -41.29 11.87
C CYS A 425 -7.83 -41.32 10.62
N VAL A 426 -6.97 -42.32 10.53
CA VAL A 426 -6.15 -42.52 9.35
C VAL A 426 -6.85 -43.51 8.43
N VAL A 427 -7.26 -43.01 7.27
CA VAL A 427 -7.98 -43.81 6.28
C VAL A 427 -7.01 -44.30 5.21
N PRO A 428 -7.22 -45.52 4.66
CA PRO A 428 -6.46 -45.96 3.50
C PRO A 428 -6.63 -44.91 2.39
N GLY A 429 -5.51 -44.42 1.85
CA GLY A 429 -5.55 -43.48 0.72
C GLY A 429 -6.38 -44.07 -0.42
N ALA A 430 -7.09 -43.23 -1.18
CA ALA A 430 -7.62 -43.68 -2.46
C ALA A 430 -6.43 -44.28 -3.25
N ARG A 431 -6.54 -45.55 -3.66
CA ARG A 431 -5.57 -46.11 -4.62
C ARG A 431 -5.58 -45.14 -5.81
N ARG A 432 -4.41 -44.55 -6.09
CA ARG A 432 -4.22 -43.55 -7.15
C ARG A 432 -4.84 -43.98 -8.47
#